data_AF-A0A365TA38-F1
#
_entry.id   AF-A0A365TA38-F1
#
_cell.length_a   1.000
_cell.length_b   1.000
_cell.length_c   1.000
_cell.angle_alpha   90.00
_cell.angle_beta   90.00
_cell.angle_gamma   90.00
#
_symmetry.space_group_name_H-M   'P 1'
#
loop_
_entity.id
_entity.type
_entity.pdbx_description
1 polymer ?
#
loop_
_entity_poly.entity_id
_entity_poly.type
_entity_poly.pdbx_seq_one_letter_code
_entity_poly.pdbx_strand_id
1 'polypeptide(L)' 'MYESLLEVGTVLLYAAGSLLLTGVGLIAEYDSFLNATSGNLTMAVWFAFMGTVALVAGANLAYDKVLEPKLS' A
#
# COMPACT_ATOMS: atom_id res chain seq x y z
N MET A 1 19.08 -17.56 -17.50
CA MET A 1 18.92 -16.16 -17.97
C MET A 1 17.54 -15.58 -17.70
N TYR A 2 16.45 -16.29 -18.01
CA TYR A 2 15.08 -15.82 -17.68
C TYR A 2 14.83 -15.70 -16.16
N GLU A 3 15.37 -16.63 -15.39
CA GLU A 3 15.31 -16.67 -13.92
C GLU A 3 15.92 -15.41 -13.27
N SER A 4 17.09 -14.98 -13.75
CA SER A 4 17.74 -13.75 -13.26
C SER A 4 16.97 -12.48 -13.60
N LEU A 5 16.24 -12.44 -14.73
CA LEU A 5 15.37 -11.30 -15.06
C LEU A 5 14.13 -11.26 -14.16
N LEU A 6 13.57 -12.42 -13.80
CA LEU A 6 12.47 -12.53 -12.84
C LEU A 6 12.88 -12.11 -11.42
N GLU A 7 14.07 -12.52 -10.98
CA GLU A 7 14.63 -12.13 -9.68
C GLU A 7 14.86 -10.61 -9.61
N VAL A 8 15.46 -10.03 -10.64
CA VAL A 8 15.66 -8.57 -10.70
C VAL A 8 14.32 -7.83 -10.79
N GLY A 9 13.38 -8.35 -11.58
CA GLY A 9 12.04 -7.76 -11.72
C GLY A 9 11.25 -7.75 -10.41
N THR A 10 11.32 -8.82 -9.62
CA THR A 10 10.65 -8.90 -8.31
C THR A 10 11.30 -7.97 -7.28
N VAL A 11 12.62 -7.86 -7.25
CA VAL A 11 13.33 -6.89 -6.38
C VAL A 11 12.97 -5.45 -6.74
N LEU A 12 12.91 -5.12 -8.04
CA LEU A 12 12.53 -3.78 -8.49
C LEU A 12 11.07 -3.44 -8.18
N LEU A 13 10.15 -4.39 -8.37
CA LEU A 13 8.75 -4.24 -7.99
C LEU A 13 8.59 -4.03 -6.49
N TYR A 14 9.34 -4.79 -5.68
CA TYR A 14 9.32 -4.64 -4.23
C TYR A 14 9.87 -3.28 -3.79
N ALA A 15 10.98 -2.84 -4.37
CA ALA A 15 11.56 -1.53 -4.11
C ALA A 15 10.60 -0.39 -4.52
N ALA A 16 9.99 -0.49 -5.70
CA ALA A 16 9.03 0.50 -6.19
C ALA A 16 7.76 0.54 -5.32
N GLY A 17 7.22 -0.62 -4.95
CA GLY A 17 6.08 -0.72 -4.04
C GLY A 17 6.39 -0.14 -2.66
N SER A 18 7.57 -0.42 -2.12
CA SER A 18 8.03 0.12 -0.84
C SER A 18 8.18 1.64 -0.88
N LEU A 19 8.73 2.20 -1.96
CA LEU A 19 8.85 3.64 -2.15
C LEU A 19 7.48 4.31 -2.27
N LEU A 20 6.55 3.71 -3.02
CA LEU A 20 5.18 4.21 -3.12
C LEU A 20 4.47 4.20 -1.78
N LEU A 21 4.52 3.09 -1.04
CA LEU A 21 3.93 2.98 0.29
C LEU A 21 4.53 3.98 1.27
N THR A 22 5.86 4.16 1.23
CA THR A 22 6.55 5.15 2.07
C THR A 22 6.13 6.57 1.72
N GLY A 23 6.05 6.90 0.42
CA GLY A 23 5.62 8.22 -0.02
C GLY A 23 4.17 8.53 0.36
N VAL A 24 3.26 7.56 0.20
CA VAL A 24 1.87 7.68 0.64
C VAL A 24 1.78 7.84 2.16
N GLY A 25 2.55 7.05 2.91
CA GLY A 25 2.63 7.18 4.37
C GLY A 25 3.10 8.57 4.81
N LEU A 26 4.13 9.11 4.15
CA LEU A 26 4.65 10.45 4.44
C LEU A 26 3.61 11.55 4.18
N ILE A 27 2.87 11.46 3.07
CA ILE A 27 1.78 12.40 2.77
C ILE A 27 0.67 12.29 3.81
N ALA A 28 0.29 11.07 4.20
CA ALA A 28 -0.73 10.84 5.21
C ALA A 28 -0.30 11.39 6.58
N GLU A 29 0.96 11.21 6.99
CA GLU A 29 1.51 11.78 8.22
C GLU A 29 1.52 13.31 8.17
N TYR A 30 1.90 13.91 7.04
CA TYR A 30 1.90 15.36 6.86
C TYR A 30 0.49 15.96 6.96
N ASP A 31 -0.48 15.35 6.29
CA ASP A 31 -1.88 15.79 6.32
C ASP A 31 -2.49 15.56 7.71
N SER A 32 -2.15 14.45 8.37
CA SER A 32 -2.54 14.17 9.75
C SER A 32 -1.93 15.19 10.73
N PHE A 33 -0.69 15.60 10.55
CA PHE A 33 -0.05 16.65 11.36
C PHE A 33 -0.75 18.01 11.23
N LEU A 34 -1.09 18.40 10.01
CA LEU A 34 -1.86 19.63 9.76
C LEU A 34 -3.27 19.55 10.36
N ASN A 35 -3.96 18.41 10.20
CA ASN A 35 -5.32 18.22 10.70
C ASN A 35 -5.41 17.96 12.21
N ALA A 36 -4.38 17.37 12.83
CA ALA A 36 -4.28 17.22 14.27
C ALA A 36 -4.20 18.59 14.96
N THR A 37 -3.53 19.55 14.31
CA THR A 37 -3.44 20.94 14.79
C THR A 37 -4.76 21.71 14.59
N SER A 38 -5.60 21.29 13.64
CA SER A 38 -6.92 21.89 13.37
C SER A 38 -8.06 21.29 14.22
N GLY A 39 -7.79 20.27 15.04
CA GLY A 39 -8.76 19.64 15.95
C GLY A 39 -9.79 18.73 15.26
N ASN A 40 -9.61 18.41 13.98
CA ASN A 40 -10.63 17.70 13.19
C ASN A 40 -10.47 16.17 13.27
N LEU A 41 -10.77 15.63 14.46
CA LEU A 41 -10.62 14.21 14.81
C LEU A 41 -11.46 13.26 13.92
N THR A 42 -12.60 13.74 13.41
CA THR A 42 -13.50 12.99 12.52
C THR A 42 -12.84 12.59 11.21
N MET A 43 -12.12 13.50 10.55
CA MET A 43 -11.44 13.20 9.28
C MET A 43 -10.27 12.25 9.47
N ALA A 44 -9.51 12.39 10.56
CA ALA A 44 -8.41 11.49 10.88
C ALA A 44 -8.88 10.03 11.06
N VAL A 45 -9.98 9.83 11.80
CA VAL A 45 -10.59 8.50 11.99
C VAL A 45 -11.11 7.95 10.66
N TRP A 46 -11.72 8.78 9.82
CA TRP A 46 -12.21 8.37 8.51
C TRP A 46 -11.07 7.92 7.57
N PHE A 47 -9.96 8.67 7.53
CA PHE A 47 -8.79 8.27 6.73
C PHE A 47 -8.15 6.98 7.25
N ALA A 48 -8.06 6.79 8.57
CA ALA A 48 -7.57 5.54 9.15
C ALA A 48 -8.45 4.34 8.76
N PHE A 49 -9.78 4.51 8.79
CA PHE A 49 -10.72 3.49 8.34
C PHE A 49 -10.54 3.16 6.86
N MET A 50 -10.53 4.18 5.98
CA MET A 50 -10.38 3.98 4.54
C MET A 50 -9.00 3.40 4.16
N GLY A 51 -7.94 3.80 4.86
CA GLY A 51 -6.60 3.22 4.70
C GLY A 51 -6.57 1.73 5.05
N THR A 52 -7.28 1.34 6.11
CA THR A 52 -7.42 -0.08 6.50
C THR A 52 -8.19 -0.86 5.43
N VAL A 53 -9.30 -0.32 4.91
CA VAL A 53 -10.07 -0.95 3.83
C VAL A 53 -9.21 -1.13 2.57
N ALA A 54 -8.44 -0.10 2.19
CA ALA A 54 -7.55 -0.16 1.03
C ALA A 54 -6.44 -1.21 1.20
N LEU A 55 -5.87 -1.34 2.41
CA LEU A 55 -4.89 -2.38 2.74
C LEU A 55 -5.49 -3.78 2.61
N VAL A 56 -6.68 -4.01 3.16
CA VAL A 56 -7.37 -5.32 3.08
C VAL A 56 -7.72 -5.65 1.63
N ALA A 57 -8.25 -4.70 0.87
CA ALA A 57 -8.57 -4.89 -0.55
C ALA A 57 -7.32 -5.18 -1.38
N GLY A 58 -6.22 -4.46 -1.13
CA GLY A 58 -4.93 -4.70 -1.77
C GLY A 58 -4.35 -6.07 -1.42
N ALA A 59 -4.46 -6.51 -0.17
CA ALA A 59 -4.00 -7.81 0.29
C ALA A 59 -4.80 -8.96 -0.36
N ASN A 60 -6.14 -8.85 -0.44
CA ASN A 60 -6.97 -9.83 -1.12
C ASN A 60 -6.65 -9.88 -2.63
N LEU A 61 -6.51 -8.72 -3.28
CA LEU A 61 -6.16 -8.68 -4.70
C LEU A 61 -4.77 -9.27 -4.98
N ALA A 62 -3.81 -9.05 -4.08
CA ALA A 62 -2.49 -9.65 -4.17
C ALA A 62 -2.56 -11.16 -3.96
N TYR A 63 -3.36 -11.63 -3.00
CA TYR A 63 -3.58 -13.06 -2.76
C TYR A 63 -4.16 -13.74 -4.01
N ASP A 64 -5.25 -13.22 -4.56
CA ASP A 64 -5.90 -13.78 -5.75
C ASP A 64 -4.98 -13.82 -6.97
N LYS A 65 -4.15 -12.78 -7.16
CA LYS A 65 -3.26 -12.70 -8.33
C LYS A 65 -1.94 -13.46 -8.19
N VAL A 66 -1.41 -13.60 -6.98
CA VAL A 66 -0.07 -14.16 -6.74
C VAL A 66 -0.14 -15.59 -6.23
N LEU A 67 -1.11 -15.91 -5.37
CA LEU A 67 -1.23 -17.21 -4.72
C LEU A 67 -2.31 -18.10 -5.36
N GLU A 68 -3.23 -17.52 -6.12
CA GLU A 68 -4.24 -18.27 -6.90
C GLU A 68 -4.08 -18.09 -8.42
N PRO A 69 -2.92 -18.46 -9.03
CA PRO A 69 -2.84 -18.56 -10.48
C PRO A 69 -3.64 -19.79 -10.93
N LYS A 70 -4.96 -19.64 -11.02
CA LYS A 70 -5.94 -20.53 -11.69
C LYS A 70 -5.71 -22.04 -11.50
N LEU A 71 -6.47 -22.63 -10.58
CA LEU A 71 -7.07 -23.95 -10.84
C LEU A 71 -8.32 -23.73 -11.72
N SER A 72 -8.15 -23.45 -13.01
CA SER A 72 -9.20 -23.61 -14.03
C SER A 72 -8.59 -23.93 -15.39
#